data_AF-A0A1X0REA8-F1
#
_entry.id   AF-A0A1X0REA8-F1
#
_cell.length_a   1.000
_cell.length_b   1.000
_cell.length_c   1.000
_cell.angle_alpha   90.00
_cell.angle_beta   90.00
_cell.angle_gamma   90.00
#
_symmetry.space_group_name_H-M   'P 1'
#
loop_
_entity.id
_entity.type
_entity.pdbx_description
1 polymer ?
#
loop_
_entity_poly.entity_id
_entity_poly.type
_entity_poly.pdbx_seq_one_letter_code
_entity_poly.pdbx_strand_id
1 'polypeptide(L)' 'YTFDFVSPWQRQQLVRAESFCLDATHCVSNIANVILYSIVVRHSITGSGCPVAFFFTNDH' A
#
# COMPACT_ATOMS: atom_id res chain seq x y z
N TYR A 1 7.00 6.86 -13.48
CA TYR A 1 6.91 7.91 -12.44
C TYR A 1 6.28 7.27 -11.23
N THR A 2 6.86 7.48 -10.05
CA THR A 2 6.36 6.85 -8.83
C THR A 2 6.18 7.91 -7.75
N PHE A 3 5.02 7.92 -7.12
CA PHE A 3 4.72 8.77 -5.98
C PHE A 3 4.13 7.91 -4.87
N ASP A 4 4.76 7.93 -3.70
CA ASP A 4 4.39 7.13 -2.55
C ASP A 4 4.02 7.99 -1.34
N PHE A 5 3.25 7.40 -0.43
CA PHE A 5 2.94 8.01 0.85
C PHE A 5 2.76 6.97 1.95
N VAL A 6 3.27 7.32 3.13
CA VAL A 6 3.16 6.55 4.36
C VAL A 6 3.09 7.47 5.56
N SER A 7 2.10 7.27 6.43
CA SER A 7 2.03 8.00 7.70
C SER A 7 3.01 7.41 8.74
N PRO A 8 3.42 8.18 9.76
CA PRO A 8 4.29 7.67 10.82
C PRO A 8 3.74 6.41 11.51
N TRP A 9 2.43 6.35 11.74
CA TRP A 9 1.78 5.17 12.33
C TRP A 9 1.88 3.95 11.41
N GLN A 10 1.57 4.12 10.12
CA GLN A 10 1.66 3.04 9.15
C GLN A 10 3.10 2.51 9.01
N ARG A 11 4.10 3.39 9.03
CA ARG A 11 5.52 2.99 9.04
C ARG A 11 5.86 2.11 10.24
N GLN A 12 5.33 2.43 11.42
CA GLN A 12 5.53 1.59 12.62
C GLN A 12 4.87 0.21 12.47
N GLN A 13 3.69 0.14 11.85
CA GLN A 13 3.04 -1.14 11.57
C GLN A 13 3.85 -1.97 10.58
N LEU A 14 4.38 -1.34 9.51
CA LEU A 14 5.21 -2.02 8.52
C LEU A 14 6.49 -2.61 9.14
N VAL A 15 7.18 -1.87 10.00
CA VAL A 15 8.40 -2.34 10.69
C VAL A 15 8.13 -3.53 11.62
N ARG A 16 6.91 -3.61 12.18
CA ARG A 16 6.51 -4.69 13.10
C ARG A 16 5.92 -5.90 12.38
N ALA A 17 5.63 -5.79 11.09
CA ALA A 17 4.98 -6.86 10.34
C ALA A 17 5.98 -7.95 9.99
N GLU A 18 5.59 -9.21 10.22
CA GLU A 18 6.38 -10.38 9.79
C GLU A 18 6.18 -10.71 8.31
N SER A 19 5.04 -10.30 7.76
CA SER A 19 4.66 -10.52 6.36
C SER A 19 3.82 -9.38 5.83
N PHE A 20 3.94 -9.12 4.53
CA PHE A 20 3.10 -8.18 3.82
C PHE A 20 2.58 -8.80 2.51
N CYS A 21 1.47 -8.27 2.04
CA CYS A 21 0.94 -8.50 0.71
C CYS A 21 1.00 -7.20 -0.09
N LEU A 22 1.07 -7.33 -1.41
CA LEU A 22 0.99 -6.21 -2.35
C LEU A 22 -0.31 -6.35 -3.12
N ASP A 23 -1.16 -5.33 -3.06
CA ASP A 23 -2.43 -5.28 -3.76
C ASP A 23 -2.40 -4.20 -4.84
N ALA A 24 -2.90 -4.52 -6.03
CA ALA A 24 -2.91 -3.63 -7.19
C ALA A 24 -4.34 -3.19 -7.50
N THR A 25 -4.61 -1.90 -7.37
CA THR A 25 -5.89 -1.30 -7.75
C THR A 25 -5.72 -0.56 -9.07
N HIS A 26 -6.37 -1.08 -10.11
CA HIS A 26 -6.45 -0.45 -11.42
C HIS A 26 -7.61 0.56 -11.49
N CYS A 27 -7.63 1.39 -12.53
CA CYS A 27 -8.71 2.34 -12.80
C CYS A 27 -8.94 3.38 -11.67
N VAL A 28 -7.88 3.74 -10.95
CA VAL A 28 -7.93 4.71 -9.84
C VAL A 28 -7.92 6.18 -10.29
N SER A 29 -7.64 6.42 -11.57
CA SER A 29 -7.64 7.76 -12.16
C SER A 29 -8.18 7.71 -13.59
N ASN A 30 -8.94 8.73 -13.97
CA ASN A 30 -9.45 8.93 -15.33
C ASN A 30 -8.49 9.73 -16.22
N ILE A 31 -7.41 10.28 -15.64
CA ILE A 31 -6.52 11.23 -16.33
C ILE A 31 -5.28 10.52 -16.87
N ALA A 32 -4.85 9.43 -16.23
CA ALA A 32 -3.69 8.66 -16.64
C ALA A 32 -3.87 7.18 -16.25
N ASN A 33 -3.26 6.28 -17.04
CA ASN A 33 -3.17 4.85 -16.76
C ASN A 33 -2.24 4.63 -15.55
N VAL A 34 -2.75 4.94 -14.36
CA VAL A 34 -2.03 4.82 -13.11
C VAL A 34 -2.58 3.61 -12.36
N ILE A 35 -1.67 2.81 -11.82
CA ILE A 35 -1.96 1.72 -10.89
C ILE A 35 -1.64 2.23 -9.49
N LEU A 36 -2.56 2.06 -8.56
CA LEU A 36 -2.30 2.24 -7.14
C LEU A 36 -1.91 0.88 -6.56
N TYR A 37 -0.71 0.81 -6.00
CA TYR A 37 -0.29 -0.31 -5.19
C TYR A 37 -0.46 -0.01 -3.71
N SER A 38 -1.01 -0.97 -2.98
CA SER A 38 -1.14 -0.93 -1.52
C SER A 38 -0.32 -2.04 -0.89
N ILE A 39 0.58 -1.69 0.04
CA ILE A 39 1.23 -2.68 0.90
C ILE A 39 0.32 -2.93 2.09
N VAL A 40 -0.13 -4.16 2.25
CA VAL A 40 -1.05 -4.58 3.31
C VAL A 40 -0.33 -5.53 4.25
N VAL A 41 -0.32 -5.23 5.54
CA VAL A 41 0.25 -6.12 6.57
C VAL A 41 -0.86 -6.74 7.40
N ARG A 42 -0.55 -7.87 8.05
CA ARG A 42 -1.45 -8.47 9.02
C ARG A 42 -1.36 -7.71 10.34
N HIS A 43 -2.47 -7.12 10.80
CA HIS A 43 -2.51 -6.47 12.11
C HIS A 43 -2.37 -7.51 13.22
N SER A 44 -1.43 -7.31 14.14
CA SER A 44 -1.05 -8.33 15.12
C SER A 44 -2.15 -8.69 16.13
N ILE A 45 -3.05 -7.74 16.40
CA ILE A 45 -4.12 -7.92 17.41
C ILE A 45 -5.36 -8.56 16.78
N THR A 46 -5.81 -8.01 15.65
CA THR A 46 -7.10 -8.40 15.04
C THR A 46 -6.95 -9.45 13.94
N GLY A 47 -5.72 -9.67 13.47
CA GLY A 47 -5.42 -10.55 12.32
C GLY A 47 -5.91 -10.03 10.97
N SER A 48 -6.53 -8.84 10.93
CA SER A 48 -7.06 -8.22 9.72
C SER A 48 -5.95 -7.64 8.84
N GLY A 49 -6.21 -7.53 7.54
CA GLY A 49 -5.34 -6.77 6.64
C GLY A 49 -5.40 -5.28 6.95
N CYS A 50 -4.23 -4.65 7.07
CA CYS A 50 -4.07 -3.22 7.32
C CYS A 50 -3.17 -2.60 6.23
N PRO A 51 -3.69 -1.69 5.38
CA PRO A 51 -2.88 -0.96 4.42
C PRO A 51 -1.90 0.01 5.12
N VAL A 52 -0.61 -0.14 4.85
CA VAL A 52 0.48 0.59 5.53
C VAL A 52 1.41 1.35 4.60
N ALA A 53 1.30 1.18 3.29
CA ALA A 53 1.94 2.08 2.36
C ALA A 53 1.17 2.06 1.05
N PHE A 54 1.22 3.17 0.34
CA PHE A 54 0.57 3.34 -0.92
C PHE A 54 1.54 3.97 -1.91
N PHE A 55 1.55 3.50 -3.14
CA PHE A 55 2.29 4.17 -4.19
C PHE A 55 1.56 4.06 -5.52
N PHE A 56 1.60 5.17 -6.26
CA PHE A 56 1.11 5.25 -7.62
C PHE A 56 2.26 5.04 -8.59
N THR A 57 2.03 4.22 -9.60
CA THR A 57 2.93 4.10 -10.75
C THR A 57 2.13 4.09 -12.05
N ASN A 58 2.73 4.61 -13.11
CA ASN A 58 2.25 4.47 -14.49
C ASN A 58 3.14 3.54 -15.32
N ASP A 59 4.10 2.88 -14.66
CA ASP A 59 4.93 1.84 -15.23
C ASP A 59 4.19 0.51 -15.09
N HIS A 60 3.94 -0.13 -16.23
CA HIS A 60 3.13 -1.34 -16.36
C HIS A 60 4.02 -2.58 -16.48
#